data_AF-A0A4R5AW97-F1
#
_entry.id   AF-A0A4R5AW97-F1
#
_cell.length_a   1.000
_cell.length_b   1.000
_cell.length_c   1.000
_cell.angle_alpha   90.00
_cell.angle_beta   90.00
_cell.angle_gamma   90.00
#
_symmetry.space_group_name_H-M   'P 1'
#
loop_
_entity.id
_entity.type
_entity.pdbx_description
1 polymer ?
#
loop_
_entity_poly.entity_id
_entity_poly.type
_entity_poly.pdbx_seq_one_letter_code
_entity_poly.pdbx_strand_id
1 'polypeptide(L)'
;MENNHYRIDTAALQVQQEIRVSDSIAIIEQKCMLAPVQFLKSNLDNKKLRERTTEPDIKITIGTMLIKIGTLAGIKNEIDSLVGQDIMRMILTTYADLTLEEIYKAFELERYGSFEDKTEHFQLFNADYIAKILKKYKNWKLNMKMNHDISKNSTLQLAAVTEGQKEQILIDGVNRVFQEYQETNTISDPSEYIFDFLVEKGKIKNSNNPKLLEYYQLKLQQAKTELSKEQSKKTSTDKLERQRIKVDMEQIVAGYSPKIIIRAKRNILKEYFDKQISLKAEKII
;
A
#
# COMPACT_ATOMS: atom_id res chain seq x y z
N MET A 1 2.16 -63.14 -16.24
CA MET A 1 2.01 -61.67 -16.18
C MET A 1 1.74 -61.34 -14.73
N GLU A 2 2.80 -61.07 -13.96
CA GLU A 2 2.67 -60.75 -12.54
C GLU A 2 2.28 -59.29 -12.38
N ASN A 3 1.10 -59.09 -11.78
CA ASN A 3 0.59 -57.79 -11.36
C ASN A 3 1.43 -57.30 -10.18
N ASN A 4 2.34 -56.37 -10.46
CA ASN A 4 3.16 -55.70 -9.47
C ASN A 4 2.28 -54.75 -8.63
N HIS A 5 1.72 -55.26 -7.53
CA HIS A 5 1.00 -54.45 -6.54
C HIS A 5 2.02 -53.55 -5.82
N TYR A 6 2.11 -52.29 -6.24
CA TYR A 6 2.75 -51.25 -5.43
C TYR A 6 1.98 -51.09 -4.12
N ARG A 7 2.43 -51.76 -3.05
CA ARG A 7 1.99 -51.45 -1.68
C ARG A 7 2.58 -50.10 -1.33
N ILE A 8 1.75 -49.06 -1.37
CA ILE A 8 2.07 -47.76 -0.81
C ILE A 8 2.21 -47.95 0.70
N ASP A 9 3.40 -47.70 1.24
CA ASP A 9 3.65 -47.71 2.68
C ASP A 9 3.02 -46.48 3.32
N THR A 10 1.79 -46.67 3.81
CA THR A 10 0.98 -45.60 4.42
C THR A 10 1.61 -45.06 5.70
N ALA A 11 2.39 -45.87 6.43
CA ALA A 11 3.09 -45.44 7.64
C ALA A 11 4.25 -44.49 7.29
N ALA A 12 5.03 -44.82 6.26
CA ALA A 12 6.11 -43.94 5.78
C ALA A 12 5.57 -42.59 5.28
N LEU A 13 4.42 -42.58 4.60
CA LEU A 13 3.76 -41.34 4.15
C LEU A 13 3.27 -40.47 5.32
N GLN A 14 2.73 -41.10 6.37
CA GLN A 14 2.26 -40.39 7.56
C GLN A 14 3.43 -39.74 8.32
N VAL A 15 4.54 -40.47 8.51
CA VAL A 15 5.76 -39.93 9.12
C VAL A 15 6.30 -38.74 8.32
N GLN A 16 6.33 -38.84 6.99
CA GLN A 16 6.76 -37.71 6.15
C GLN A 16 5.84 -36.49 6.28
N GLN A 17 4.53 -36.69 6.42
CA GLN A 17 3.58 -35.59 6.65
C GLN A 17 3.81 -34.91 8.00
N GLU A 18 4.00 -35.70 9.06
CA GLU A 18 4.30 -35.18 10.40
C GLU A 18 5.60 -34.35 10.43
N ILE A 19 6.65 -34.82 9.75
CA ILE A 19 7.90 -34.08 9.60
C ILE A 19 7.66 -32.73 8.90
N ARG A 20 6.97 -32.73 7.75
CA ARG A 20 6.67 -31.48 7.00
C ARG A 20 5.89 -30.47 7.84
N VAL A 21 4.91 -30.94 8.61
CA VAL A 21 4.10 -30.08 9.49
C VAL A 21 4.96 -29.52 10.62
N SER A 22 5.78 -30.37 11.25
CA SER A 22 6.71 -29.95 12.32
C SER A 22 7.70 -28.90 11.83
N ASP A 23 8.33 -29.12 10.68
CA ASP A 23 9.27 -28.18 10.06
C ASP A 23 8.59 -26.84 9.74
N SER A 24 7.36 -26.90 9.21
CA SER A 24 6.57 -25.71 8.91
C SER A 24 6.30 -24.87 10.17
N ILE A 25 5.96 -25.53 11.28
CA ILE A 25 5.73 -24.86 12.57
C ILE A 25 7.03 -24.24 13.10
N ALA A 26 8.15 -24.96 13.04
CA ALA A 26 9.45 -24.44 13.48
C ALA A 26 9.87 -23.18 12.70
N ILE A 27 9.64 -23.15 11.38
CA ILE A 27 9.91 -21.97 10.55
C ILE A 27 9.01 -20.79 10.95
N ILE A 28 7.72 -21.04 11.21
CA ILE A 28 6.78 -20.01 11.67
C ILE A 28 7.27 -19.39 12.98
N GLU A 29 7.70 -20.23 13.93
CA GLU A 29 8.19 -19.80 15.24
C GLU A 29 9.44 -18.95 15.13
N GLN A 30 10.41 -19.41 14.33
CA GLN A 30 11.64 -18.66 14.08
C GLN A 30 11.36 -17.27 13.52
N LYS A 31 10.40 -17.14 12.58
CA LYS A 31 9.98 -15.83 12.06
C LYS A 31 9.34 -14.97 13.14
N CYS A 32 8.59 -15.55 14.06
CA CYS A 32 7.93 -14.82 15.15
C CYS A 32 8.93 -14.26 16.18
N MET A 33 10.14 -14.84 16.30
CA MET A 33 11.19 -14.32 17.20
C MET A 33 11.75 -12.95 16.78
N LEU A 34 11.44 -12.48 15.56
CA LEU A 34 11.87 -11.15 15.11
C LEU A 34 11.23 -10.04 15.94
N ALA A 35 11.95 -8.91 16.06
CA ALA A 35 11.42 -7.70 16.67
C ALA A 35 10.13 -7.25 15.93
N PRO A 36 9.14 -6.65 16.61
CA PRO A 36 7.83 -6.33 16.04
C PRO A 36 7.84 -5.68 14.65
N VAL A 37 8.67 -4.65 14.46
CA VAL A 37 8.80 -3.95 13.18
C VAL A 37 9.44 -4.85 12.11
N GLN A 38 10.46 -5.62 12.45
CA GLN A 38 11.13 -6.55 11.53
C GLN A 38 10.23 -7.70 11.12
N PHE A 39 9.46 -8.25 12.07
CA PHE A 39 8.42 -9.25 11.82
C PHE A 39 7.40 -8.74 10.81
N LEU A 40 6.85 -7.54 11.04
CA LEU A 40 5.84 -6.97 10.14
C LEU A 40 6.39 -6.72 8.73
N LYS A 41 7.66 -6.29 8.62
CA LYS A 41 8.33 -6.07 7.33
C LYS A 41 8.57 -7.38 6.58
N SER A 42 9.11 -8.40 7.25
CA SER A 42 9.37 -9.71 6.63
C SER A 42 8.07 -10.43 6.24
N ASN A 43 6.98 -10.14 6.94
CA ASN A 43 5.67 -10.72 6.68
C ASN A 43 4.85 -10.02 5.58
N LEU A 44 5.37 -8.96 4.96
CA LEU A 44 4.69 -8.26 3.87
C LEU A 44 4.50 -9.14 2.61
N ASP A 45 5.46 -10.03 2.35
CA ASP A 45 5.50 -10.88 1.15
C ASP A 45 5.09 -12.33 1.41
N ASN A 46 4.80 -12.68 2.67
CA ASN A 46 4.30 -14.02 3.01
C ASN A 46 2.88 -14.21 2.45
N LYS A 47 2.64 -15.38 1.84
CA LYS A 47 1.34 -15.78 1.29
C LYS A 47 0.25 -15.72 2.35
N LYS A 48 -0.88 -15.11 2.01
CA LYS A 48 -2.07 -15.08 2.89
C LYS A 48 -2.77 -16.43 2.88
N LEU A 49 -3.53 -16.74 3.93
CA LEU A 49 -4.26 -18.00 4.04
C LEU A 49 -5.15 -18.30 2.83
N ARG A 50 -5.84 -17.29 2.28
CA ARG A 50 -6.64 -17.42 1.05
C ARG A 50 -5.85 -17.91 -0.17
N GLU A 51 -4.54 -17.69 -0.20
CA GLU A 51 -3.64 -18.13 -1.27
C GLU A 51 -3.03 -19.51 -1.00
N ARG A 52 -3.28 -20.08 0.18
CA ARG A 52 -2.68 -21.32 0.68
C ARG A 52 -3.68 -22.45 0.84
N THR A 53 -4.96 -22.24 0.52
CA THR A 53 -6.03 -23.22 0.74
C THR A 53 -5.83 -24.54 -0.01
N THR A 54 -5.03 -24.53 -1.07
CA THR A 54 -4.67 -25.70 -1.89
C THR A 54 -3.31 -26.31 -1.53
N GLU A 55 -2.56 -25.70 -0.60
CA GLU A 55 -1.27 -26.25 -0.19
C GLU A 55 -1.49 -27.58 0.57
N PRO A 56 -0.63 -28.59 0.30
CA PRO A 56 -0.65 -29.83 1.07
C PRO A 56 -0.55 -29.53 2.57
N ASP A 57 -1.26 -30.31 3.36
CA ASP A 57 -1.15 -30.30 4.82
C ASP A 57 -1.59 -28.99 5.52
N ILE A 58 -2.06 -27.96 4.81
CA ILE A 58 -2.37 -26.63 5.40
C ILE A 58 -3.34 -26.71 6.59
N LYS A 59 -4.39 -27.53 6.49
CA LYS A 59 -5.38 -27.72 7.58
C LYS A 59 -4.75 -28.43 8.77
N ILE A 60 -3.86 -29.39 8.53
CA ILE A 60 -3.14 -30.13 9.58
C ILE A 60 -2.17 -29.18 10.26
N THR A 61 -1.42 -28.38 9.49
CA THR A 61 -0.52 -27.35 10.02
C THR A 61 -1.26 -26.34 10.88
N ILE A 62 -2.42 -25.83 10.45
CA ILE A 62 -3.24 -24.92 11.26
C ILE A 62 -3.72 -25.64 12.54
N GLY A 63 -4.22 -26.88 12.43
CA GLY A 63 -4.68 -27.66 13.57
C GLY A 63 -3.58 -27.90 14.62
N THR A 64 -2.42 -28.39 14.19
CA THR A 64 -1.26 -28.64 15.07
C THR A 64 -0.75 -27.35 15.71
N MET A 65 -0.71 -26.25 14.93
CA MET A 65 -0.36 -24.93 15.45
C MET A 65 -1.32 -24.46 16.54
N LEU A 66 -2.64 -24.65 16.34
CA LEU A 66 -3.67 -24.28 17.31
C LEU A 66 -3.61 -25.12 18.58
N ILE A 67 -3.34 -26.42 18.48
CA ILE A 67 -3.09 -27.30 19.64
C ILE A 67 -1.91 -26.76 20.45
N LYS A 68 -0.79 -26.45 19.79
CA LYS A 68 0.39 -25.87 20.46
C LYS A 68 0.06 -24.53 21.13
N ILE A 69 -0.68 -23.66 20.45
CA ILE A 69 -1.16 -22.39 21.00
C ILE A 69 -2.02 -22.60 22.25
N GLY A 70 -2.97 -23.54 22.21
CA GLY A 70 -3.84 -23.88 23.34
C GLY A 70 -3.04 -24.37 24.55
N THR A 71 -2.08 -25.27 24.32
CA THR A 71 -1.15 -25.74 25.35
C THR A 71 -0.34 -24.60 25.97
N LEU A 72 0.22 -23.72 25.14
CA LEU A 72 0.99 -22.55 25.61
C LEU A 72 0.12 -21.51 26.33
N ALA A 73 -1.18 -21.45 26.04
CA ALA A 73 -2.14 -20.61 26.75
C ALA A 73 -2.58 -21.22 28.09
N GLY A 74 -2.12 -22.42 28.46
CA GLY A 74 -2.48 -23.10 29.69
C GLY A 74 -3.90 -23.68 29.69
N ILE A 75 -4.46 -23.94 28.50
CA ILE A 75 -5.76 -24.57 28.35
C ILE A 75 -5.57 -26.08 28.42
N LYS A 76 -6.23 -26.70 29.39
CA LYS A 76 -6.03 -28.13 29.71
C LYS A 76 -7.04 -29.04 29.03
N ASN A 77 -8.14 -28.48 28.53
CA ASN A 77 -9.21 -29.25 27.91
C ASN A 77 -8.87 -29.52 26.44
N GLU A 78 -9.18 -30.73 26.00
CA GLU A 78 -9.15 -31.06 24.58
C GLU A 78 -10.17 -30.22 23.82
N ILE A 79 -9.81 -29.87 22.58
CA ILE A 79 -10.69 -29.13 21.69
C ILE A 79 -11.62 -30.16 21.04
N ASP A 80 -12.92 -30.04 21.33
CA ASP A 80 -13.95 -30.86 20.67
C ASP A 80 -13.88 -30.73 19.13
N SER A 81 -14.17 -31.81 18.42
CA SER A 81 -14.05 -31.85 16.95
C SER A 81 -14.92 -30.81 16.25
N LEU A 82 -16.15 -30.57 16.73
CA LEU A 82 -17.06 -29.56 16.16
C LEU A 82 -16.53 -28.15 16.41
N VAL A 83 -15.98 -27.90 17.59
CA VAL A 83 -15.35 -26.62 17.93
C VAL A 83 -14.10 -26.40 17.05
N GLY A 84 -13.28 -27.43 16.86
CA GLY A 84 -12.12 -27.39 15.97
C GLY A 84 -12.49 -27.08 14.52
N GLN A 85 -13.57 -27.68 14.00
CA GLN A 85 -14.09 -27.39 12.66
C GLN A 85 -14.58 -25.95 12.53
N ASP A 86 -15.28 -25.42 13.54
CA ASP A 86 -15.78 -24.04 13.54
C ASP A 86 -14.62 -23.03 13.56
N ILE A 87 -13.62 -23.26 14.41
CA ILE A 87 -12.38 -22.46 14.45
C ILE A 87 -11.69 -22.46 13.08
N MET A 88 -11.51 -23.65 12.50
CA MET A 88 -10.84 -23.80 11.21
C MET A 88 -11.59 -23.01 10.12
N ARG A 89 -12.92 -23.14 10.08
CA ARG A 89 -13.78 -22.40 9.15
C ARG A 89 -13.64 -20.89 9.33
N MET A 90 -13.70 -20.40 10.57
CA MET A 90 -13.56 -18.97 10.87
C MET A 90 -12.18 -18.43 10.43
N ILE A 91 -11.10 -19.16 10.70
CA ILE A 91 -9.75 -18.76 10.29
C ILE A 91 -9.63 -18.68 8.77
N LEU A 92 -10.12 -19.70 8.05
CA LEU A 92 -10.00 -19.79 6.60
C LEU A 92 -10.98 -18.89 5.83
N THR A 93 -11.99 -18.33 6.49
CA THR A 93 -12.99 -17.44 5.87
C THR A 93 -12.83 -16.00 6.33
N THR A 94 -13.02 -15.73 7.62
CA THR A 94 -13.00 -14.38 8.19
C THR A 94 -11.60 -13.78 8.31
N TYR A 95 -10.60 -14.63 8.57
CA TYR A 95 -9.20 -14.21 8.77
C TYR A 95 -8.28 -14.68 7.64
N ALA A 96 -8.86 -14.96 6.46
CA ALA A 96 -8.14 -15.46 5.30
C ALA A 96 -7.10 -14.45 4.75
N ASP A 97 -7.16 -13.19 5.19
CA ASP A 97 -6.21 -12.12 4.87
C ASP A 97 -4.94 -12.14 5.73
N LEU A 98 -4.88 -12.96 6.77
CA LEU A 98 -3.70 -13.17 7.61
C LEU A 98 -2.81 -14.29 7.06
N THR A 99 -1.54 -14.33 7.48
CA THR A 99 -0.65 -15.49 7.26
C THR A 99 -0.64 -16.41 8.48
N LEU A 100 -0.04 -17.60 8.37
CA LEU A 100 0.14 -18.50 9.52
C LEU A 100 1.01 -17.85 10.60
N GLU A 101 2.05 -17.14 10.19
CA GLU A 101 2.93 -16.39 11.09
C GLU A 101 2.17 -15.29 11.84
N GLU A 102 1.25 -14.59 11.19
CA GLU A 102 0.42 -13.57 11.85
C GLU A 102 -0.51 -14.17 12.90
N ILE A 103 -1.10 -15.33 12.59
CA ILE A 103 -1.93 -16.05 13.55
C ILE A 103 -1.09 -16.46 14.75
N TYR A 104 0.06 -17.11 14.54
CA TYR A 104 0.93 -17.51 15.63
C TYR A 104 1.39 -16.31 16.47
N LYS A 105 1.83 -15.22 15.81
CA LYS A 105 2.28 -13.99 16.47
C LYS A 105 1.18 -13.34 17.29
N ALA A 106 -0.07 -13.37 16.84
CA ALA A 106 -1.21 -12.83 17.59
C ALA A 106 -1.31 -13.45 18.99
N PHE A 107 -1.20 -14.78 19.08
CA PHE A 107 -1.23 -15.48 20.35
C PHE A 107 0.05 -15.30 21.17
N GLU A 108 1.21 -15.15 20.53
CA GLU A 108 2.44 -14.80 21.23
C GLU A 108 2.32 -13.44 21.93
N LEU A 109 1.84 -12.42 21.21
CA LEU A 109 1.61 -11.07 21.75
C LEU A 109 0.58 -11.07 22.89
N GLU A 110 -0.49 -11.86 22.77
CA GLU A 110 -1.48 -12.07 23.83
C GLU A 110 -0.84 -12.69 25.08
N ARG A 111 -0.07 -13.77 24.92
CA ARG A 111 0.61 -14.43 26.05
C ARG A 111 1.61 -13.51 26.76
N TYR A 112 2.27 -12.64 26.02
CA TYR A 112 3.27 -11.70 26.55
C TYR A 112 2.67 -10.38 27.02
N GLY A 113 1.34 -10.22 27.01
CA GLY A 113 0.69 -8.99 27.50
C GLY A 113 1.02 -7.76 26.64
N SER A 114 1.27 -7.94 25.34
CA SER A 114 1.57 -6.84 24.42
C SER A 114 0.31 -6.10 23.93
N PHE A 115 -0.88 -6.60 24.26
CA PHE A 115 -2.16 -5.92 24.03
C PHE A 115 -2.61 -5.20 25.30
N GLU A 116 -3.46 -4.18 25.14
CA GLU A 116 -3.95 -3.35 26.25
C GLU A 116 -4.62 -4.17 27.35
N ASP A 117 -5.46 -5.14 26.97
CA ASP A 117 -6.15 -6.04 27.88
C ASP A 117 -5.85 -7.50 27.55
N LYS A 118 -5.82 -8.35 28.57
CA LYS A 118 -5.76 -9.81 28.40
C LYS A 118 -7.14 -10.38 28.09
N THR A 119 -7.20 -11.31 27.15
CA THR A 119 -8.41 -12.04 26.79
C THR A 119 -8.61 -13.19 27.78
N GLU A 120 -9.70 -13.15 28.53
CA GLU A 120 -10.08 -14.27 29.39
C GLU A 120 -10.56 -15.45 28.52
N HIS A 121 -9.96 -16.61 28.73
CA HIS A 121 -10.31 -17.83 27.99
C HIS A 121 -11.27 -18.74 28.76
N PHE A 122 -11.37 -18.62 30.09
CA PHE A 122 -12.23 -19.50 30.93
C PHE A 122 -12.10 -21.01 30.62
N GLN A 123 -10.88 -21.46 30.28
CA GLN A 123 -10.60 -22.85 29.82
C GLN A 123 -11.30 -23.27 28.51
N LEU A 124 -11.84 -22.32 27.74
CA LEU A 124 -12.48 -22.52 26.45
C LEU A 124 -11.55 -22.05 25.33
N PHE A 125 -11.13 -22.97 24.46
CA PHE A 125 -10.42 -22.66 23.22
C PHE A 125 -11.39 -22.79 22.04
N ASN A 126 -12.26 -21.78 21.88
CA ASN A 126 -13.31 -21.75 20.87
C ASN A 126 -13.10 -20.61 19.86
N ALA A 127 -13.98 -20.53 18.84
CA ALA A 127 -13.90 -19.50 17.81
C ALA A 127 -13.98 -18.07 18.37
N ASP A 128 -14.83 -17.82 19.37
CA ASP A 128 -14.97 -16.50 20.00
C ASP A 128 -13.67 -16.02 20.66
N TYR A 129 -13.03 -16.89 21.45
CA TYR A 129 -11.75 -16.60 22.10
C TYR A 129 -10.67 -16.26 21.07
N ILE A 130 -10.56 -17.09 20.02
CA ILE A 130 -9.57 -16.90 18.95
C ILE A 130 -9.85 -15.62 18.16
N ALA A 131 -11.12 -15.34 17.83
CA ALA A 131 -11.53 -14.15 17.10
C ALA A 131 -11.15 -12.86 17.82
N LYS A 132 -11.35 -12.82 19.15
CA LYS A 132 -10.97 -11.68 20.00
C LYS A 132 -9.47 -11.38 19.88
N ILE A 133 -8.62 -12.40 19.98
CA ILE A 133 -7.17 -12.26 19.87
C ILE A 133 -6.75 -11.81 18.47
N LEU A 134 -7.29 -12.44 17.43
CA LEU A 134 -6.97 -12.07 16.04
C LEU A 134 -7.44 -10.64 15.71
N LYS A 135 -8.55 -10.18 16.28
CA LYS A 135 -9.02 -8.79 16.15
C LYS A 135 -8.05 -7.81 16.82
N LYS A 136 -7.57 -8.12 18.04
CA LYS A 136 -6.53 -7.32 18.71
C LYS A 136 -5.26 -7.25 17.87
N TYR A 137 -4.83 -8.37 17.29
CA TYR A 137 -3.68 -8.38 16.39
C TYR A 137 -3.87 -7.48 15.16
N LYS A 138 -5.04 -7.51 14.50
CA LYS A 138 -5.30 -6.62 13.35
C LYS A 138 -5.19 -5.14 13.73
N ASN A 139 -5.70 -4.76 14.90
CA ASN A 139 -5.57 -3.39 15.42
C ASN A 139 -4.11 -3.05 15.75
N TRP A 140 -3.41 -3.93 16.46
CA TRP A 140 -2.00 -3.77 16.78
C TRP A 140 -1.14 -3.61 15.53
N LYS A 141 -1.36 -4.46 14.52
CA LYS A 141 -0.68 -4.39 13.22
C LYS A 141 -0.94 -3.06 12.53
N LEU A 142 -2.19 -2.59 12.50
CA LEU A 142 -2.52 -1.30 11.90
C LEU A 142 -1.79 -0.15 12.59
N ASN A 143 -1.82 -0.10 13.93
CA ASN A 143 -1.14 0.92 14.71
C ASN A 143 0.38 0.89 14.50
N MET A 144 1.00 -0.30 14.52
CA MET A 144 2.42 -0.46 14.23
C MET A 144 2.77 0.01 12.81
N LYS A 145 1.92 -0.29 11.82
CA LYS A 145 2.13 0.18 10.46
C LYS A 145 2.09 1.70 10.34
N MET A 146 1.13 2.35 11.01
CA MET A 146 1.00 3.80 11.00
C MET A 146 2.16 4.48 11.76
N ASN A 147 2.53 3.97 12.93
CA ASN A 147 3.54 4.59 13.78
C ASN A 147 4.98 4.41 13.28
N HIS A 148 5.24 3.36 12.50
CA HIS A 148 6.58 3.00 12.02
C HIS A 148 6.71 3.03 10.49
N ASP A 149 5.74 3.64 9.80
CA ASP A 149 5.65 3.72 8.33
C ASP A 149 5.92 2.37 7.64
N ILE A 150 5.32 1.31 8.19
CA ILE A 150 5.43 -0.05 7.67
C ILE A 150 4.34 -0.23 6.62
N SER A 151 4.45 0.51 5.52
CA SER A 151 3.69 0.18 4.33
C SER A 151 4.31 -1.06 3.69
N LYS A 152 3.51 -1.82 2.91
CA LYS A 152 4.14 -2.44 1.76
C LYS A 152 4.65 -1.22 1.02
N ASN A 153 5.95 -0.97 1.06
CA ASN A 153 6.54 -0.19 -0.01
C ASN A 153 6.16 -1.01 -1.25
N SER A 154 5.03 -0.67 -1.86
CA SER A 154 5.00 -0.57 -3.28
C SER A 154 5.97 0.55 -3.63
N THR A 155 7.27 0.36 -3.37
CA THR A 155 8.14 0.24 -4.53
C THR A 155 7.41 -0.79 -5.37
N LEU A 156 6.56 -0.28 -6.26
CA LEU A 156 6.46 -0.84 -7.57
C LEU A 156 7.89 -1.28 -7.90
N GLN A 157 8.20 -2.56 -7.68
CA GLN A 157 9.18 -3.24 -8.48
C GLN A 157 8.52 -3.32 -9.85
N LEU A 158 8.32 -2.16 -10.49
CA LEU A 158 8.33 -2.09 -11.92
C LEU A 158 9.67 -2.74 -12.23
N ALA A 159 9.63 -3.94 -12.81
CA ALA A 159 10.82 -4.60 -13.35
C ALA A 159 11.66 -3.50 -13.99
N ALA A 160 12.90 -3.33 -13.52
CA ALA A 160 13.72 -2.13 -13.71
C ALA A 160 13.34 -1.44 -15.03
N VAL A 161 12.46 -0.43 -14.93
CA VAL A 161 11.87 0.18 -16.12
C VAL A 161 13.05 0.70 -16.90
N THR A 162 13.28 0.15 -18.09
CA THR A 162 14.39 0.61 -18.90
C THR A 162 14.18 2.10 -19.15
N GLU A 163 15.25 2.87 -19.31
CA GLU A 163 15.11 4.32 -19.55
C GLU A 163 14.15 4.60 -20.73
N GLY A 164 14.13 3.72 -21.74
CA GLY A 164 13.16 3.79 -22.84
C GLY A 164 11.71 3.60 -22.43
N GLN A 165 11.41 2.68 -21.49
CA GLN A 165 10.05 2.50 -20.97
C GLN A 165 9.61 3.68 -20.08
N LYS A 166 10.53 4.28 -19.31
CA LYS A 166 10.23 5.49 -18.52
C LYS A 166 9.88 6.66 -19.43
N GLU A 167 10.68 6.84 -20.48
CA GLU A 167 10.43 7.84 -21.49
C GLU A 167 9.10 7.62 -22.20
N GLN A 168 8.76 6.36 -22.56
CA GLN A 168 7.47 6.07 -23.19
C GLN A 168 6.28 6.43 -22.29
N ILE A 169 6.36 6.10 -20.99
CA ILE A 169 5.32 6.48 -20.02
C ILE A 169 5.14 8.00 -19.96
N LEU A 170 6.23 8.76 -20.00
CA LEU A 170 6.19 10.22 -20.01
C LEU A 170 5.62 10.77 -21.32
N ILE A 171 6.00 10.20 -22.46
CA ILE A 171 5.44 10.55 -23.78
C ILE A 171 3.93 10.30 -23.82
N ASP A 172 3.48 9.13 -23.36
CA ASP A 172 2.07 8.78 -23.30
C ASP A 172 1.31 9.73 -22.36
N GLY A 173 1.94 10.10 -21.25
CA GLY A 173 1.43 11.13 -20.34
C GLY A 173 1.26 12.50 -21.02
N VAL A 174 2.26 12.95 -21.80
CA VAL A 174 2.19 14.21 -22.56
C VAL A 174 1.04 14.15 -23.56
N ASN A 175 0.94 13.06 -24.32
CA ASN A 175 -0.09 12.90 -25.35
C ASN A 175 -1.49 12.93 -24.73
N ARG A 176 -1.70 12.23 -23.61
CA ARG A 176 -2.99 12.22 -22.91
C ARG A 176 -3.37 13.61 -22.45
N VAL A 177 -2.46 14.32 -21.76
CA VAL A 177 -2.74 15.68 -21.25
C VAL A 177 -2.96 16.66 -22.40
N PHE A 178 -2.25 16.50 -23.53
CA PHE A 178 -2.48 17.31 -24.72
C PHE A 178 -3.85 17.04 -25.35
N GLN A 179 -4.28 15.78 -25.47
CA GLN A 179 -5.61 15.43 -25.96
C GLN A 179 -6.72 16.00 -25.07
N GLU A 180 -6.61 15.81 -23.75
CA GLU A 180 -7.54 16.40 -22.78
C GLU A 180 -7.59 17.93 -22.91
N TYR A 181 -6.45 18.58 -23.16
CA TYR A 181 -6.41 20.02 -23.38
C TYR A 181 -7.10 20.44 -24.68
N GLN A 182 -6.96 19.68 -25.76
CA GLN A 182 -7.67 19.97 -27.02
C GLN A 182 -9.19 19.90 -26.87
N GLU A 183 -9.69 19.01 -26.01
CA GLU A 183 -11.12 18.82 -25.76
C GLU A 183 -11.67 19.83 -24.75
N THR A 184 -10.94 20.08 -23.66
CA THR A 184 -11.45 20.85 -22.51
C THR A 184 -10.92 22.27 -22.42
N ASN A 185 -9.84 22.60 -23.14
CA ASN A 185 -9.07 23.84 -23.01
C ASN A 185 -8.54 24.08 -21.57
N THR A 186 -8.39 23.00 -20.79
CA THR A 186 -7.90 23.03 -19.41
C THR A 186 -6.83 21.97 -19.18
N ILE A 187 -5.88 22.27 -18.28
CA ILE A 187 -4.86 21.33 -17.82
C ILE A 187 -5.16 21.03 -16.36
N SER A 188 -5.49 19.78 -16.07
CA SER A 188 -5.82 19.31 -14.73
C SER A 188 -4.55 18.99 -13.92
N ASP A 189 -4.60 19.24 -12.62
CA ASP A 189 -3.52 18.87 -11.71
C ASP A 189 -3.60 17.36 -11.38
N PRO A 190 -2.47 16.65 -11.16
CA PRO A 190 -1.09 17.12 -11.26
C PRO A 190 -0.55 17.04 -12.70
N SER A 191 0.13 18.10 -13.18
CA SER A 191 0.70 18.18 -14.52
C SER A 191 2.15 18.69 -14.55
N GLU A 192 2.79 18.85 -13.39
CA GLU A 192 4.11 19.44 -13.27
C GLU A 192 5.19 18.57 -13.93
N TYR A 193 5.04 17.25 -13.82
CA TYR A 193 5.96 16.27 -14.41
C TYR A 193 6.02 16.35 -15.94
N ILE A 194 4.91 16.76 -16.58
CA ILE A 194 4.85 16.99 -18.04
C ILE A 194 5.69 18.19 -18.43
N PHE A 195 5.57 19.28 -17.66
CA PHE A 195 6.38 20.47 -17.88
C PHE A 195 7.88 20.16 -17.73
N ASP A 196 8.25 19.46 -16.65
CA ASP A 196 9.65 19.12 -16.37
C ASP A 196 10.23 18.22 -17.48
N PHE A 197 9.48 17.22 -17.94
CA PHE A 197 9.87 16.36 -19.07
C PHE A 197 10.07 17.14 -20.38
N LEU A 198 9.19 18.10 -20.69
CA LEU A 198 9.31 18.91 -21.91
C LEU A 198 10.50 19.89 -21.86
N VAL A 199 10.87 20.37 -20.66
CA VAL A 199 12.09 21.16 -20.46
C VAL A 199 13.33 20.28 -20.66
N GLU A 200 13.33 19.08 -20.09
CA GLU A 200 14.43 18.11 -20.25
C GLU A 200 14.65 17.74 -21.72
N LYS A 201 13.56 17.50 -22.47
CA LYS A 201 13.62 17.22 -23.92
C LYS A 201 13.87 18.47 -24.78
N GLY A 202 14.11 19.63 -24.17
CA GLY A 202 14.39 20.90 -24.86
C GLY A 202 13.23 21.46 -25.69
N LYS A 203 12.01 20.97 -25.48
CA LYS A 203 10.79 21.46 -26.15
C LYS A 203 10.30 22.76 -25.53
N ILE A 204 10.45 22.89 -24.21
CA ILE A 204 10.30 24.14 -23.46
C ILE A 204 11.71 24.63 -23.08
N LYS A 205 12.01 25.89 -23.32
CA LYS A 205 13.34 26.44 -23.02
C LYS A 205 13.47 26.72 -21.52
N ASN A 206 14.50 26.17 -20.88
CA ASN A 206 14.80 26.41 -19.47
C ASN A 206 15.25 27.86 -19.20
N SER A 207 15.16 28.33 -17.95
CA SER A 207 15.52 29.68 -17.47
C SER A 207 17.02 30.01 -17.51
N ASN A 208 17.84 29.21 -18.19
CA ASN A 208 19.31 29.34 -18.20
C ASN A 208 19.83 30.52 -19.04
N ASN A 209 18.92 31.28 -19.68
CA ASN A 209 19.24 32.49 -20.45
C ASN A 209 18.61 33.72 -19.77
N PRO A 210 19.31 34.86 -19.65
CA PRO A 210 18.79 36.07 -19.02
C PRO A 210 17.41 36.53 -19.55
N LYS A 211 17.16 36.42 -20.86
CA LYS A 211 15.85 36.78 -21.46
C LYS A 211 14.72 35.83 -21.04
N LEU A 212 15.06 34.58 -20.72
CA LEU A 212 14.09 33.61 -20.23
C LEU A 212 13.84 33.79 -18.74
N LEU A 213 14.84 34.23 -17.97
CA LEU A 213 14.67 34.53 -16.55
C LEU A 213 13.54 35.55 -16.32
N GLU A 214 13.52 36.64 -17.09
CA GLU A 214 12.45 37.64 -17.04
C GLU A 214 11.07 37.06 -17.40
N TYR A 215 11.01 36.20 -18.43
CA TYR A 215 9.78 35.50 -18.81
C TYR A 215 9.26 34.60 -17.68
N TYR A 216 10.12 33.80 -17.04
CA TYR A 216 9.72 32.94 -15.92
C TYR A 216 9.30 33.74 -14.69
N GLN A 217 10.00 34.84 -14.39
CA GLN A 217 9.60 35.77 -13.32
C GLN A 217 8.23 36.39 -13.60
N LEU A 218 7.97 36.82 -14.84
CA LEU A 218 6.67 37.32 -15.26
C LEU A 218 5.58 36.27 -15.05
N LYS A 219 5.84 35.00 -15.41
CA LYS A 219 4.89 33.89 -15.22
C LYS A 219 4.59 33.61 -13.76
N LEU A 220 5.59 33.71 -12.89
CA LEU A 220 5.39 33.61 -11.44
C LEU A 220 4.54 34.76 -10.89
N GLN A 221 4.76 36.00 -11.38
CA GLN A 221 3.94 37.15 -10.96
C GLN A 221 2.49 37.06 -11.46
N GLN A 222 2.29 36.59 -12.69
CA GLN A 222 0.96 36.30 -13.24
C GLN A 222 0.24 35.24 -12.39
N ALA A 223 0.90 34.11 -12.14
CA ALA A 223 0.37 33.03 -11.31
C ALA A 223 0.00 33.50 -9.88
N LYS A 224 0.88 34.29 -9.25
CA LYS A 224 0.61 34.91 -7.94
C LYS A 224 -0.64 35.79 -7.98
N THR A 225 -0.76 36.63 -9.01
CA THR A 225 -1.90 37.55 -9.17
C THR A 225 -3.21 36.79 -9.38
N GLU A 226 -3.22 35.78 -10.25
CA GLU A 226 -4.38 34.92 -10.51
C GLU A 226 -4.82 34.17 -9.24
N LEU A 227 -3.88 33.50 -8.57
CA LEU A 227 -4.16 32.77 -7.33
C LEU A 227 -4.66 33.69 -6.21
N SER A 228 -4.11 34.90 -6.10
CA SER A 228 -4.57 35.89 -5.12
C SER A 228 -6.02 36.31 -5.39
N LYS A 229 -6.39 36.51 -6.66
CA LYS A 229 -7.76 36.86 -7.08
C LYS A 229 -8.74 35.70 -6.91
N GLU A 230 -8.31 34.46 -7.12
CA GLU A 230 -9.14 33.27 -6.89
C GLU A 230 -9.37 33.05 -5.40
N GLN A 231 -8.31 33.16 -4.60
CA GLN A 231 -8.35 32.90 -3.17
C GLN A 231 -9.13 33.98 -2.41
N SER A 232 -9.08 35.25 -2.85
CA SER A 232 -9.86 36.34 -2.24
C SER A 232 -11.38 36.19 -2.43
N LYS A 233 -11.81 35.41 -3.44
CA LYS A 233 -13.23 35.10 -3.68
C LYS A 233 -13.73 33.92 -2.85
N LYS A 234 -12.82 33.11 -2.26
CA LYS A 234 -13.21 31.97 -1.44
C LYS A 234 -13.71 32.45 -0.09
N THR A 235 -14.98 32.16 0.20
CA THR A 235 -15.58 32.38 1.51
C THR A 235 -16.12 31.06 2.02
N SER A 236 -16.06 30.84 3.33
CA SER A 236 -16.61 29.64 3.97
C SER A 236 -17.29 30.03 5.29
N THR A 237 -18.41 29.36 5.57
CA THR A 237 -19.12 29.45 6.85
C THR A 237 -18.44 28.61 7.93
N ASP A 238 -17.57 27.67 7.57
CA ASP A 238 -16.76 26.88 8.50
C ASP A 238 -15.52 27.63 9.01
N LYS A 239 -15.27 27.55 10.32
CA LYS A 239 -14.17 28.27 10.99
C LYS A 239 -12.80 27.73 10.57
N LEU A 240 -12.66 26.40 10.47
CA LEU A 240 -11.39 25.76 10.13
C LEU A 240 -11.02 26.02 8.66
N GLU A 241 -12.00 25.96 7.76
CA GLU A 241 -11.80 26.35 6.36
C GLU A 241 -11.43 27.82 6.20
N ARG A 242 -12.09 28.75 6.91
CA ARG A 242 -11.67 30.18 6.88
C ARG A 242 -10.22 30.36 7.30
N GLN A 243 -9.78 29.67 8.34
CA GLN A 243 -8.40 29.74 8.80
C GLN A 243 -7.43 29.18 7.76
N ARG A 244 -7.76 28.05 7.12
CA ARG A 244 -6.97 27.49 6.01
C ARG A 244 -6.90 28.43 4.82
N ILE A 245 -8.04 29.00 4.40
CA ILE A 245 -8.12 29.96 3.29
C ILE A 245 -7.23 31.18 3.56
N LYS A 246 -7.25 31.69 4.80
CA LYS A 246 -6.43 32.83 5.23
C LYS A 246 -4.93 32.51 5.18
N VAL A 247 -4.50 31.38 5.75
CA VAL A 247 -3.09 30.95 5.73
C VAL A 247 -2.62 30.75 4.29
N ASP A 248 -3.41 30.09 3.45
CA ASP A 248 -3.10 29.91 2.02
C ASP A 248 -2.95 31.26 1.31
N MET A 249 -3.84 32.23 1.58
CA MET A 249 -3.77 33.56 0.99
C MET A 249 -2.51 34.32 1.43
N GLU A 250 -2.16 34.27 2.73
CA GLU A 250 -0.95 34.90 3.26
C GLU A 250 0.31 34.33 2.60
N GLN A 251 0.39 33.01 2.42
CA GLN A 251 1.49 32.37 1.72
C GLN A 251 1.58 32.76 0.24
N ILE A 252 0.44 32.91 -0.44
CA ILE A 252 0.40 33.36 -1.84
C ILE A 252 0.88 34.81 -1.94
N VAL A 253 0.38 35.71 -1.08
CA VAL A 253 0.76 37.13 -1.07
C VAL A 253 2.24 37.31 -0.72
N ALA A 254 2.76 36.53 0.23
CA ALA A 254 4.17 36.52 0.58
C ALA A 254 5.08 35.93 -0.52
N GLY A 255 4.51 35.18 -1.47
CA GLY A 255 5.25 34.58 -2.59
C GLY A 255 5.92 33.25 -2.27
N TYR A 256 5.65 32.67 -1.10
CA TYR A 256 6.25 31.39 -0.66
C TYR A 256 5.37 30.17 -0.92
N SER A 257 4.16 30.37 -1.46
CA SER A 257 3.25 29.25 -1.73
C SER A 257 3.75 28.38 -2.89
N PRO A 258 3.91 27.05 -2.71
CA PRO A 258 4.26 26.14 -3.80
C PRO A 258 3.25 26.16 -4.95
N LYS A 259 1.99 26.52 -4.66
CA LYS A 259 0.91 26.65 -5.66
C LYS A 259 1.25 27.67 -6.76
N ILE A 260 2.06 28.69 -6.46
CA ILE A 260 2.50 29.69 -7.43
C ILE A 260 3.38 29.05 -8.51
N ILE A 261 4.33 28.20 -8.11
CA ILE A 261 5.23 27.52 -9.04
C ILE A 261 4.45 26.56 -9.93
N ILE A 262 3.57 25.76 -9.32
CA ILE A 262 2.69 24.81 -10.02
C ILE A 262 1.86 25.54 -11.07
N ARG A 263 1.19 26.63 -10.66
CA ARG A 263 0.38 27.45 -11.55
C ARG A 263 1.20 28.08 -12.68
N ALA A 264 2.39 28.60 -12.38
CA ALA A 264 3.27 29.17 -13.40
C ALA A 264 3.71 28.14 -14.44
N LYS A 265 4.12 26.94 -14.01
CA LYS A 265 4.45 25.82 -14.92
C LYS A 265 3.25 25.46 -15.80
N ARG A 266 2.05 25.39 -15.22
CA ARG A 266 0.80 25.12 -15.95
C ARG A 266 0.50 26.18 -17.00
N ASN A 267 0.67 27.47 -16.67
CA ASN A 267 0.44 28.57 -17.61
C ASN A 267 1.43 28.52 -18.79
N ILE A 268 2.69 28.14 -18.54
CA ILE A 268 3.69 27.96 -19.61
C ILE A 268 3.35 26.73 -20.48
N LEU A 269 2.93 25.63 -19.85
CA LEU A 269 2.53 24.42 -20.56
C LEU A 269 1.33 24.69 -21.48
N LYS A 270 0.37 25.50 -21.01
CA LYS A 270 -0.76 25.98 -21.80
C LYS A 270 -0.30 26.71 -23.06
N GLU A 271 0.58 27.70 -22.92
CA GLU A 271 1.14 28.45 -24.05
C GLU A 271 1.88 27.54 -25.04
N TYR A 272 2.58 26.53 -24.54
CA TYR A 272 3.24 25.54 -25.39
C TYR A 272 2.22 24.74 -26.21
N PHE A 273 1.15 24.24 -25.59
CA PHE A 273 0.10 23.49 -26.29
C PHE A 273 -0.67 24.34 -27.29
N ASP A 274 -1.02 25.58 -26.93
CA ASP A 274 -1.65 26.52 -27.86
C ASP A 274 -0.80 26.70 -29.12
N LYS A 275 0.52 26.89 -28.94
CA LYS A 275 1.46 26.99 -30.05
C LYS A 275 1.50 25.72 -30.92
N GLN A 276 1.45 24.52 -30.33
CA GLN A 276 1.42 23.28 -31.11
C GLN A 276 0.13 23.15 -31.93
N ILE A 277 -1.01 23.56 -31.37
CA ILE A 277 -2.30 23.55 -32.08
C ILE A 277 -2.24 24.53 -33.27
N SER A 278 -1.74 25.74 -33.07
CA SER A 278 -1.59 26.73 -34.16
C SER A 278 -0.67 26.23 -35.28
N LEU A 279 0.48 25.64 -34.94
CA LEU A 279 1.42 25.09 -35.93
C LEU A 279 0.84 23.90 -36.71
N LYS A 280 -0.08 23.14 -36.12
CA LYS A 280 -0.79 22.05 -36.82
C LYS A 280 -1.83 22.59 -37.80
N ALA A 281 -2.53 23.67 -37.43
CA ALA A 281 -3.53 24.32 -38.30
C ALA A 281 -2.90 24.93 -39.56
N GLU A 282 -1.71 25.54 -39.43
CA GLU A 282 -0.97 26.14 -40.55
C GLU A 282 -0.44 25.13 -41.58
N LYS A 283 -0.29 23.85 -41.22
CA LYS A 283 0.19 22.79 -42.13
C LYS A 283 -0.93 22.09 -42.92
N ILE A 284 -2.19 22.40 -42.62
CA ILE A 284 -3.36 21.79 -43.26
C ILE A 284 -3.96 22.73 -44.34
N ILE A 285 -3.48 23.98 -44.42
CA ILE A 285 -3.78 24.97 -45.46
C ILE A 285 -2.68 24.92 -46.52
#